data_AF-A0AAW9I4U4-F1
#
_entry.id   AF-A0AAW9I4U4-F1
#
_cell.length_a   1.000
_cell.length_b   1.000
_cell.length_c   1.000
_cell.angle_alpha   90.00
_cell.angle_beta   90.00
_cell.angle_gamma   90.00
#
_symmetry.space_group_name_H-M   'P 1'
#
loop_
_entity.id
_entity.type
_entity.pdbx_description
1 polymer ?
#
loop_
_entity_poly.entity_id
_entity_poly.type
_entity_poly.pdbx_seq_one_letter_code
_entity_poly.pdbx_strand_id
1 'polypeptide(L)'
;YEDDDLNILSILSKQVTVAMQLYDYSEKNVKHKLIAKELNILNKQQKLIMNDSKMECNNEKELEFYHKPATVVGGDFYYAHKIDDKRVAFIIADVMGHGIVANYMVAMIKGAFKTLCYQYKT
;
A
#
# COMPACT_ATOMS: atom_id res chain seq x y z
N TYR A 1 -16.01 45.18 -39.24
CA TYR A 1 -16.56 45.00 -37.88
C TYR A 1 -16.71 43.52 -37.52
N GLU A 2 -17.07 42.63 -38.46
CA GLU A 2 -17.26 41.20 -38.16
C GLU A 2 -16.01 40.42 -37.67
N ASP A 3 -14.80 40.73 -38.17
CA ASP A 3 -13.60 39.97 -37.80
C ASP A 3 -13.17 40.14 -36.33
N ASP A 4 -13.31 41.33 -35.76
CA ASP A 4 -12.97 41.58 -34.35
C ASP A 4 -13.96 40.89 -33.41
N ASP A 5 -15.26 40.90 -33.75
CA ASP A 5 -16.30 40.22 -32.97
C ASP A 5 -16.11 38.70 -32.98
N LEU A 6 -15.74 38.12 -34.13
CA LEU A 6 -15.39 36.70 -34.26
C LEU A 6 -14.13 36.35 -33.44
N ASN A 7 -13.14 37.24 -33.41
CA ASN A 7 -11.92 37.02 -32.65
C ASN A 7 -12.19 37.10 -31.13
N ILE A 8 -13.03 38.04 -30.69
CA ILE A 8 -13.49 38.14 -29.30
C ILE A 8 -14.25 36.87 -28.89
N LEU A 9 -15.18 36.40 -29.74
CA LEU A 9 -15.92 35.16 -29.49
C LEU A 9 -14.99 33.95 -29.39
N SER A 10 -13.98 33.87 -30.26
CA SER A 10 -12.95 32.81 -30.23
C SER A 10 -12.13 32.84 -28.94
N ILE A 11 -11.74 34.02 -28.46
CA ILE A 11 -11.02 34.17 -27.19
C ILE A 11 -11.88 33.73 -26.01
N LEU A 12 -13.15 34.14 -25.96
CA LEU A 12 -14.08 33.71 -24.91
C LEU A 12 -14.32 32.20 -24.94
N SER A 13 -14.53 31.62 -26.13
CA SER A 13 -14.68 30.17 -26.31
C SER A 13 -13.45 29.41 -25.82
N LYS A 14 -12.24 29.91 -26.12
CA LYS A 14 -10.98 29.34 -25.60
C LYS A 14 -10.89 29.45 -24.08
N GLN A 15 -11.25 30.58 -23.48
CA GLN A 15 -11.24 30.75 -22.02
C GLN A 15 -12.19 29.77 -21.33
N VAL A 16 -13.41 29.62 -21.85
CA VAL A 16 -14.39 28.65 -21.33
C VAL A 16 -13.85 27.22 -21.45
N THR A 17 -13.26 26.88 -22.59
CA THR A 17 -12.67 25.55 -22.83
C THR A 17 -11.55 25.25 -21.82
N VAL A 18 -10.62 26.20 -21.62
CA VAL A 18 -9.54 26.05 -20.64
C VAL A 18 -10.08 25.92 -19.22
N ALA A 19 -11.09 26.71 -18.86
CA ALA A 19 -11.72 26.62 -17.54
C ALA A 19 -12.36 25.23 -17.30
N MET A 20 -13.05 24.69 -18.29
CA MET A 20 -13.62 23.33 -18.23
C MET A 20 -12.53 22.26 -18.08
N GLN A 21 -11.46 22.34 -18.88
CA GLN A 21 -10.33 21.40 -18.77
C GLN A 21 -9.65 21.47 -17.39
N LEU A 22 -9.51 22.67 -16.84
CA LEU A 22 -8.93 22.87 -15.51
C LEU A 22 -9.82 22.26 -14.43
N TYR A 23 -11.15 22.37 -14.57
CA TYR A 23 -12.10 21.74 -13.66
C TYR A 23 -11.95 20.21 -13.67
N ASP A 24 -11.99 19.59 -14.86
CA ASP A 24 -11.81 18.14 -15.02
C ASP A 24 -10.46 17.65 -14.47
N TYR A 25 -9.39 18.42 -14.74
CA TYR A 25 -8.06 18.13 -14.23
C TYR A 25 -7.99 18.24 -12.71
N SER A 26 -8.63 19.26 -12.13
CA SER A 26 -8.74 19.44 -10.68
C SER A 26 -9.42 18.24 -10.03
N GLU A 27 -10.56 17.78 -10.56
CA GLU A 27 -11.27 16.60 -10.06
C GLU A 27 -10.39 15.34 -10.09
N LYS A 28 -9.69 15.09 -11.21
CA LYS A 28 -8.76 13.95 -11.34
C LYS A 28 -7.62 14.04 -10.31
N ASN A 29 -7.06 15.24 -10.10
CA ASN A 29 -6.00 15.44 -9.12
C ASN A 29 -6.48 15.19 -7.70
N VAL A 30 -7.70 15.60 -7.35
CA VAL A 30 -8.28 15.31 -6.02
C VAL A 30 -8.37 13.80 -5.82
N LYS A 31 -8.87 13.04 -6.81
CA LYS A 31 -8.94 11.57 -6.76
C LYS A 31 -7.55 10.93 -6.60
N HIS A 32 -6.56 11.37 -7.37
CA HIS A 32 -5.19 10.86 -7.25
C HIS A 32 -4.58 11.15 -5.88
N LYS A 33 -4.79 12.35 -5.32
CA LYS A 33 -4.32 12.71 -3.97
C LYS A 33 -4.96 11.83 -2.89
N LEU A 34 -6.25 11.52 -3.02
CA LEU A 34 -6.94 10.62 -2.11
C LEU A 34 -6.32 9.21 -2.12
N ILE A 35 -6.15 8.62 -3.31
CA ILE A 35 -5.53 7.30 -3.47
C ILE A 35 -4.11 7.29 -2.90
N ALA A 36 -3.31 8.32 -3.20
CA ALA A 36 -1.95 8.42 -2.67
C ALA A 36 -1.92 8.49 -1.13
N LYS A 37 -2.89 9.18 -0.53
CA LYS A 37 -3.03 9.26 0.93
C LYS A 37 -3.39 7.90 1.54
N GLU A 38 -4.33 7.18 0.94
CA GLU A 38 -4.70 5.82 1.36
C GLU A 38 -3.52 4.86 1.26
N LEU A 39 -2.79 4.86 0.14
CA LEU A 39 -1.59 4.03 -0.03
C LEU A 39 -0.53 4.33 1.04
N ASN A 40 -0.35 5.59 1.42
CA ASN A 40 0.61 5.96 2.47
C ASN A 40 0.16 5.46 3.86
N ILE A 41 -1.13 5.51 4.16
CA ILE A 41 -1.69 4.92 5.39
C ILE A 41 -1.43 3.41 5.41
N LEU A 42 -1.67 2.73 4.29
CA LEU A 42 -1.45 1.29 4.17
C LEU A 42 0.03 0.91 4.27
N ASN A 43 0.95 1.72 3.73
CA ASN A 43 2.39 1.49 3.94
C ASN A 43 2.76 1.50 5.43
N LYS A 44 2.22 2.47 6.19
CA LYS A 44 2.45 2.56 7.63
C LYS A 44 1.88 1.34 8.35
N GLN A 45 0.68 0.89 7.99
CA GLN A 45 0.08 -0.34 8.54
C GLN A 45 0.92 -1.57 8.20
N GLN A 46 1.37 -1.72 6.96
CA GLN A 46 2.22 -2.82 6.51
C GLN A 46 3.53 -2.88 7.30
N LYS A 47 4.17 -1.73 7.52
CA LYS A 47 5.36 -1.63 8.37
C LYS A 47 5.07 -2.06 9.81
N LEU A 48 3.98 -1.60 10.42
CA LEU A 48 3.59 -2.05 11.77
C LEU A 48 3.33 -3.55 11.83
N ILE A 49 2.80 -4.13 10.75
CA ILE A 49 2.57 -5.57 10.61
C ILE A 49 3.91 -6.34 10.50
N MET A 50 4.94 -5.76 9.88
CA MET A 50 6.23 -6.39 9.59
C MET A 50 7.40 -5.90 10.48
N ASN A 51 7.12 -5.11 11.52
CA ASN A 51 8.12 -4.36 12.29
C ASN A 51 9.14 -5.22 13.05
N ASP A 52 8.85 -6.51 13.24
CA ASP A 52 9.76 -7.45 13.89
C ASP A 52 10.75 -7.99 12.85
N SER A 53 11.67 -7.13 12.42
CA SER A 53 12.75 -7.50 11.49
C SER A 53 13.78 -8.42 12.13
N LYS A 54 13.80 -8.55 13.45
CA LYS A 54 14.72 -9.42 14.19
C LYS A 54 13.96 -10.17 15.27
N MET A 55 13.99 -11.49 15.22
CA MET A 55 13.38 -12.36 16.22
C MET A 55 14.43 -13.30 16.80
N GLU A 56 14.64 -13.18 18.11
CA GLU A 56 15.46 -14.13 18.86
C GLU A 56 14.71 -15.46 18.97
N CYS A 57 15.21 -16.48 18.27
CA CYS A 57 14.60 -17.80 18.29
C CYS A 57 15.03 -18.55 19.57
N ASN A 58 16.33 -18.47 19.90
CA ASN A 58 16.96 -18.98 21.12
C ASN A 58 18.33 -18.30 21.33
N ASN A 59 18.99 -18.56 22.48
CA ASN A 59 20.31 -18.02 22.82
C ASN A 59 21.41 -18.27 21.76
N GLU A 60 21.21 -19.21 20.83
CA GLU A 60 22.18 -19.57 19.78
C GLU A 60 21.67 -19.31 18.36
N LYS A 61 20.43 -18.87 18.17
CA LYS A 61 19.80 -18.75 16.85
C LYS A 61 19.02 -17.44 16.72
N GLU A 62 19.40 -16.67 15.71
CA GLU A 62 18.78 -15.41 15.34
C GLU A 62 18.11 -15.53 13.97
N LEU A 63 16.93 -14.92 13.82
CA LEU A 63 16.23 -14.79 12.55
C LEU A 63 16.06 -13.32 12.22
N GLU A 64 16.59 -12.90 11.07
CA GLU A 64 16.50 -11.54 10.57
C GLU A 64 15.74 -11.49 9.24
N PHE A 65 14.94 -10.44 9.06
CA PHE A 65 14.14 -10.20 7.87
C PHE A 65 14.46 -8.85 7.25
N TYR A 66 14.63 -8.84 5.94
CA TYR A 66 14.79 -7.63 5.14
C TYR A 66 13.73 -7.58 4.05
N HIS A 67 12.95 -6.50 4.00
CA HIS A 67 11.97 -6.25 2.95
C HIS A 67 12.12 -4.82 2.43
N LYS A 68 12.17 -4.70 1.11
CA LYS A 68 12.21 -3.42 0.41
C LYS A 68 11.16 -3.42 -0.70
N PRO A 69 10.01 -2.76 -0.51
CA PRO A 69 8.99 -2.71 -1.55
C PRO A 69 9.46 -1.84 -2.73
N ALA A 70 9.08 -2.24 -3.95
CA ALA A 70 9.37 -1.46 -5.16
C ALA A 70 8.48 -0.20 -5.29
N THR A 71 7.29 -0.22 -4.69
CA THR A 71 6.33 0.90 -4.68
C THR A 71 5.92 1.27 -3.24
N VAL A 72 4.88 2.08 -3.07
CA VAL A 72 4.39 2.48 -1.73
C VAL A 72 3.90 1.28 -0.92
N VAL A 73 3.34 0.24 -1.54
CA VAL A 73 2.86 -0.96 -0.84
C VAL A 73 3.22 -2.19 -1.67
N GLY A 74 4.01 -3.09 -1.08
CA GLY A 74 4.41 -4.37 -1.69
C GLY A 74 3.37 -5.47 -1.48
N GLY A 75 3.34 -6.46 -2.39
CA GLY A 75 2.62 -7.72 -2.20
C GLY A 75 3.39 -8.73 -1.36
N ASP A 76 4.71 -8.59 -1.30
CA ASP A 76 5.59 -9.44 -0.52
C ASP A 76 5.42 -9.16 0.98
N PHE A 77 5.30 -10.23 1.76
CA PHE A 77 5.39 -10.13 3.21
C PHE A 77 6.06 -11.31 3.86
N TYR A 78 6.62 -11.04 5.04
CA TYR A 78 7.13 -12.04 5.95
C TYR A 78 6.47 -11.87 7.32
N TYR A 79 6.37 -12.96 8.05
CA TYR A 79 6.02 -12.94 9.46
C TYR A 79 6.61 -14.16 10.16
N ALA A 80 7.07 -13.98 11.39
CA ALA A 80 7.54 -15.08 12.24
C ALA A 80 6.89 -15.05 13.61
N HIS A 81 6.75 -16.23 14.18
CA HIS A 81 6.20 -16.43 15.50
C HIS A 81 6.92 -17.56 16.22
N LYS A 82 7.36 -17.30 17.46
CA LYS A 82 7.93 -18.33 18.33
C LYS A 82 6.80 -19.16 18.93
N ILE A 83 6.74 -20.45 18.57
CA ILE A 83 5.75 -21.39 19.15
C ILE A 83 6.21 -21.76 20.56
N ASP A 84 7.46 -22.21 20.71
CA ASP A 84 8.13 -22.50 21.98
C ASP A 84 9.65 -22.31 21.90
N ASP A 85 10.40 -22.69 22.94
CA ASP A 85 11.86 -22.55 23.02
C ASP A 85 12.66 -23.39 22.02
N LYS A 86 12.05 -24.28 21.24
CA LYS A 86 12.74 -25.06 20.21
C LYS A 86 12.11 -24.94 18.83
N ARG A 87 10.90 -24.39 18.73
CA ARG A 87 10.09 -24.32 17.51
C ARG A 87 9.71 -22.88 17.17
N VAL A 88 10.09 -22.49 15.96
CA VAL A 88 9.72 -21.21 15.35
C VAL A 88 8.99 -21.50 14.05
N ALA A 89 7.87 -20.82 13.84
CA ALA A 89 7.15 -20.83 12.57
C ALA A 89 7.35 -19.48 11.89
N PHE A 90 7.59 -19.52 10.58
CA PHE A 90 7.66 -18.32 9.76
C PHE A 90 6.91 -18.55 8.46
N ILE A 91 6.44 -17.46 7.85
CA ILE A 91 5.79 -17.43 6.56
C ILE A 91 6.43 -16.33 5.72
N ILE A 92 6.65 -16.65 4.45
CA ILE A 92 7.03 -15.71 3.40
C ILE A 92 6.02 -15.93 2.30
N ALA A 93 5.37 -14.86 1.85
CA ALA A 93 4.37 -14.95 0.79
C ALA A 93 4.40 -13.72 -0.09
N ASP A 94 4.27 -13.98 -1.39
CA ASP A 94 4.07 -12.98 -2.43
C ASP A 94 2.58 -13.00 -2.79
N VAL A 95 1.88 -11.92 -2.48
CA VAL A 95 0.46 -11.76 -2.81
C VAL A 95 0.34 -11.09 -4.18
N MET A 96 -0.38 -11.72 -5.11
CA MET A 96 -0.60 -11.15 -6.44
C MET A 96 -1.12 -9.71 -6.40
N GLY A 97 -0.33 -8.79 -6.95
CA GLY A 97 -0.68 -7.39 -7.17
C GLY A 97 0.15 -6.39 -6.37
N HIS A 98 -0.32 -5.14 -6.35
CA HIS A 98 0.28 -4.06 -5.57
C HIS A 98 -0.80 -3.06 -5.12
N GLY A 99 -0.54 -2.34 -4.03
CA GLY A 99 -1.47 -1.32 -3.53
C GLY A 99 -2.47 -1.86 -2.49
N ILE A 100 -3.71 -1.37 -2.56
CA ILE A 100 -4.64 -1.47 -1.43
C ILE A 100 -5.04 -2.91 -1.10
N VAL A 101 -5.50 -3.65 -2.11
CA VAL A 101 -6.02 -5.02 -1.96
C VAL A 101 -4.95 -5.99 -1.45
N ALA A 102 -3.70 -5.84 -1.92
CA ALA A 102 -2.58 -6.67 -1.49
C ALA A 102 -2.33 -6.55 0.02
N ASN A 103 -2.35 -5.33 0.56
CA ASN A 103 -2.15 -5.12 2.00
C ASN A 103 -3.24 -5.76 2.86
N TYR A 104 -4.50 -5.75 2.40
CA TYR A 104 -5.58 -6.43 3.11
C TYR A 104 -5.37 -7.94 3.16
N MET A 105 -4.93 -8.55 2.05
CA MET A 105 -4.60 -9.98 2.01
C MET A 105 -3.45 -10.32 2.97
N VAL A 106 -2.39 -9.52 3.01
CA VAL A 106 -1.28 -9.68 3.97
C VAL A 106 -1.80 -9.70 5.41
N ALA A 107 -2.67 -8.76 5.77
CA ALA A 107 -3.23 -8.68 7.12
C ALA A 107 -4.09 -9.92 7.46
N MET A 108 -4.90 -10.40 6.51
CA MET A 108 -5.72 -11.62 6.69
C MET A 108 -4.85 -12.86 6.86
N ILE A 109 -3.83 -13.05 6.00
CA ILE A 109 -2.95 -14.21 6.08
C ILE A 109 -2.16 -14.21 7.39
N LYS A 110 -1.63 -13.05 7.82
CA LYS A 110 -0.99 -12.93 9.14
C LYS A 110 -1.94 -13.32 10.27
N GLY A 111 -3.19 -12.85 10.23
CA GLY A 111 -4.21 -13.19 11.22
C GLY A 111 -4.47 -14.69 11.29
N ALA A 112 -4.72 -15.33 10.14
CA ALA A 112 -4.93 -16.77 10.04
C ALA A 112 -3.71 -17.57 10.52
N PHE A 113 -2.51 -17.18 10.08
CA PHE A 113 -1.25 -17.82 10.48
C PHE A 113 -1.04 -17.75 12.00
N LYS A 114 -1.26 -16.57 12.60
CA LYS A 114 -1.16 -16.39 14.05
C LYS A 114 -2.12 -17.33 14.79
N THR A 115 -3.37 -17.44 14.34
CA THR A 115 -4.35 -18.37 14.94
C THR A 115 -3.89 -19.82 14.87
N LEU A 116 -3.35 -20.26 13.73
CA LEU A 116 -2.82 -21.60 13.56
C LEU A 116 -1.63 -21.87 14.50
N CYS A 117 -0.73 -20.90 14.67
CA CYS A 117 0.38 -21.02 15.62
C CYS A 117 -0.09 -21.16 17.08
N TYR A 118 -1.17 -20.48 17.49
CA TYR A 118 -1.73 -20.65 18.82
C TYR A 118 -2.37 -22.02 19.03
N GLN A 119 -3.09 -22.55 18.03
CA GLN A 119 -3.67 -23.88 18.10
C GLN A 119 -2.60 -24.97 18.28
N TYR A 120 -1.46 -24.84 17.59
CA TYR A 120 -0.34 -25.78 17.69
C TYR A 120 0.40 -25.76 19.04
N LYS A 121 0.13 -24.76 19.88
CA LYS A 121 0.69 -24.63 21.23
C LYS A 121 -0.15 -25.35 22.29
N THR A 122 -1.36 -25.78 21.94
CA THR A 122 -2.28 -26.58 22.77
C THR A 122 -2.08 -28.06 22.45
#